data_AF-K8W146-F1
#
_entry.id   AF-K8W146-F1
#
_cell.length_a   1.000
_cell.length_b   1.000
_cell.length_c   1.000
_cell.angle_alpha   90.00
_cell.angle_beta   90.00
_cell.angle_gamma   90.00
#
_symmetry.space_group_name_H-M   'P 1'
#
loop_
_entity.id
_entity.type
_entity.pdbx_description
1 polymer ?
#
loop_
_entity_poly.entity_id
_entity_poly.type
_entity_poly.pdbx_seq_one_letter_code
_entity_poly.pdbx_strand_id
1 'polypeptide(L)'
;MNKLKVALFSLALLSPLAFSATEINYVKSLDLKFAGTVNVVMNNGVSADYVEAISQKADEKGAEYFVITSVQSEGSGNDVSVTASLYKK
;
A
#
# COMPACT_ATOMS: atom_id res chain seq x y z
N MET A 1 -24.98 -49.51 -18.77
CA MET A 1 -24.69 -48.39 -19.70
C MET A 1 -24.72 -47.10 -18.89
N ASN A 2 -23.54 -46.67 -18.43
CA ASN A 2 -23.39 -45.59 -17.46
C ASN A 2 -23.21 -44.27 -18.21
N LYS A 3 -24.03 -43.26 -17.92
CA LYS A 3 -23.81 -41.89 -18.38
C LYS A 3 -23.57 -41.00 -17.16
N LEU A 4 -22.33 -40.96 -16.71
CA LEU A 4 -21.90 -40.01 -15.68
C LEU A 4 -21.82 -38.63 -16.35
N LYS A 5 -22.67 -37.71 -15.91
CA LYS A 5 -22.69 -36.32 -16.38
C LYS A 5 -21.46 -35.62 -15.79
N VAL A 6 -20.57 -35.15 -16.65
CA VAL A 6 -19.39 -34.37 -16.27
C VAL A 6 -19.88 -33.05 -15.65
N ALA A 7 -19.65 -32.88 -14.35
CA ALA A 7 -19.82 -31.60 -13.68
C ALA A 7 -18.61 -30.72 -14.05
N LEU A 8 -18.84 -29.62 -14.77
CA LEU A 8 -17.84 -28.57 -14.97
C LEU A 8 -17.57 -27.91 -13.62
N PHE A 9 -16.38 -28.16 -13.07
CA PHE A 9 -15.84 -27.45 -11.93
C PHE A 9 -15.47 -26.03 -12.40
N SER A 10 -16.31 -25.05 -12.09
CA SER A 10 -16.09 -23.65 -12.45
C SER A 10 -14.88 -23.08 -11.70
N LEU A 11 -13.82 -22.86 -12.47
CA LEU A 11 -12.74 -21.87 -12.35
C LEU A 11 -12.39 -21.39 -10.92
N ALA A 12 -11.26 -21.87 -10.41
CA ALA A 12 -10.58 -21.28 -9.26
C ALA A 12 -10.30 -19.78 -9.54
N LEU A 13 -10.86 -18.92 -8.70
CA LEU A 13 -10.45 -17.52 -8.59
C LEU A 13 -8.97 -17.52 -8.20
N LEU A 14 -8.06 -17.30 -9.15
CA LEU A 14 -6.71 -16.86 -8.82
C LEU A 14 -6.85 -15.44 -8.27
N SER A 15 -7.05 -15.31 -6.96
CA SER A 15 -6.81 -14.04 -6.29
C SER A 15 -5.38 -13.64 -6.64
N PRO A 16 -5.14 -12.49 -7.30
CA PRO A 16 -3.79 -12.00 -7.42
C PRO A 16 -3.24 -11.87 -6.00
N LEU A 17 -2.05 -12.41 -5.76
CA LEU A 17 -1.31 -12.14 -4.54
C LEU A 17 -1.09 -10.63 -4.52
N ALA A 18 -1.95 -9.90 -3.80
CA ALA A 18 -1.81 -8.47 -3.61
C ALA A 18 -0.62 -8.29 -2.68
N PHE A 19 0.55 -8.07 -3.27
CA PHE A 19 1.69 -7.60 -2.51
C PHE A 19 1.39 -6.19 -2.03
N SER A 20 1.58 -5.94 -0.74
CA SER A 20 1.42 -4.61 -0.19
C SER A 20 2.45 -3.66 -0.79
N ALA A 21 2.08 -2.41 -0.95
CA ALA A 21 2.89 -1.36 -1.54
C ALA A 21 4.25 -1.33 -0.86
N THR A 22 5.33 -1.26 -1.62
CA THR A 22 6.67 -1.39 -1.06
C THR A 22 7.32 -0.02 -0.91
N GLU A 23 7.90 0.25 0.26
CA GLU A 23 8.75 1.43 0.45
C GLU A 23 10.01 1.31 -0.43
N ILE A 24 10.28 2.37 -1.19
CA ILE A 24 11.48 2.49 -2.01
C ILE A 24 12.19 3.81 -1.71
N ASN A 25 13.43 3.92 -2.16
CA ASN A 25 14.13 5.20 -2.11
C ASN A 25 13.75 6.09 -3.32
N TYR A 26 14.07 7.38 -3.19
CA TYR A 26 13.82 8.35 -4.25
C TYR A 26 14.46 7.97 -5.59
N VAL A 27 15.68 7.44 -5.60
CA VAL A 27 16.40 7.09 -6.85
C VAL A 27 15.62 6.05 -7.65
N LYS A 28 15.10 5.01 -7.01
CA LYS A 28 14.26 3.99 -7.67
C LYS A 28 12.94 4.56 -8.18
N SER A 29 12.40 5.59 -7.53
CA SER A 29 11.15 6.21 -7.95
C SER A 29 11.26 7.02 -9.25
N LEU A 30 12.49 7.40 -9.66
CA LEU A 30 12.72 8.14 -10.90
C LEU A 30 12.32 7.34 -12.14
N ASP A 31 12.40 6.01 -12.06
CA ASP A 31 12.04 5.09 -13.14
C ASP A 31 10.56 4.67 -13.10
N LEU A 32 9.77 5.22 -12.17
CA LEU A 32 8.38 4.84 -11.94
C LEU A 32 7.41 5.97 -12.28
N LYS A 33 6.16 5.59 -12.54
CA LYS A 33 5.09 6.55 -12.80
C LYS A 33 4.53 7.10 -11.49
N PHE A 34 4.62 8.42 -11.31
CA PHE A 34 3.97 9.11 -10.20
C PHE A 34 2.45 8.89 -10.22
N ALA A 35 1.90 8.47 -9.08
CA ALA A 35 0.49 8.12 -8.90
C ALA A 35 -0.23 9.03 -7.89
N GLY A 36 0.47 9.94 -7.22
CA GLY A 36 -0.10 10.89 -6.27
C GLY A 36 0.63 10.91 -4.94
N THR A 37 -0.03 11.44 -3.92
CA THR A 37 0.52 11.59 -2.57
C THR A 37 -0.52 11.13 -1.54
N VAL A 38 -0.04 10.63 -0.41
CA VAL A 38 -0.83 10.34 0.80
C VAL A 38 -0.28 11.12 1.98
N ASN A 39 -1.18 11.49 2.90
CA ASN A 39 -0.84 11.94 4.24
C ASN A 39 -1.61 11.08 5.23
N VAL A 40 -0.92 10.54 6.24
CA VAL A 40 -1.48 9.80 7.36
C VAL A 40 -1.09 10.52 8.64
N VAL A 41 -2.08 10.85 9.47
CA VAL A 41 -1.87 11.39 10.82
C VAL A 41 -2.14 10.29 11.82
N MET A 42 -1.19 10.06 12.73
CA MET A 42 -1.22 8.98 13.71
C MET A 42 -0.69 9.44 15.05
N ASN A 43 -1.20 8.87 16.14
CA ASN A 43 -0.72 9.21 17.48
C ASN A 43 0.54 8.39 17.80
N ASN A 44 1.69 9.06 17.97
CA ASN A 44 2.99 8.51 18.35
C ASN A 44 3.03 7.91 19.76
N GLY A 45 1.99 8.13 20.58
CA GLY A 45 1.79 7.43 21.86
C GLY A 45 1.31 5.99 21.67
N VAL A 46 0.84 5.65 20.48
CA VAL A 46 0.64 4.27 20.02
C VAL A 46 1.92 3.90 19.27
N SER A 47 2.52 2.75 19.57
CA SER A 47 3.68 2.19 18.87
C SER A 47 3.33 1.79 17.42
N ALA A 48 2.85 2.74 16.62
CA ALA A 48 2.39 2.50 15.28
C ALA A 48 3.57 2.60 14.32
N ASP A 49 3.70 1.59 13.46
CA ASP A 49 4.64 1.61 12.35
C ASP A 49 4.04 2.47 11.23
N TYR A 50 4.56 3.67 11.04
CA TYR A 50 4.07 4.57 9.99
C TYR A 50 4.31 4.01 8.59
N VAL A 51 5.30 3.12 8.41
CA VAL A 51 5.58 2.48 7.12
C VAL A 51 4.42 1.57 6.76
N GLU A 52 3.92 0.77 7.71
CA GLU A 52 2.75 -0.09 7.52
C GLU A 52 1.49 0.73 7.22
N ALA A 53 1.26 1.82 7.96
CA ALA A 53 0.11 2.69 7.72
C ALA A 53 0.13 3.34 6.33
N ILE A 54 1.30 3.79 5.87
CA ILE A 54 1.47 4.34 4.51
C ILE A 54 1.33 3.23 3.47
N SER A 55 1.88 2.04 3.71
CA SER A 55 1.78 0.86 2.85
C SER A 55 0.32 0.51 2.57
N GLN A 56 -0.48 0.38 3.63
CA GLN A 56 -1.91 0.12 3.52
C GLN A 56 -2.63 1.23 2.75
N LYS A 57 -2.29 2.50 3.00
CA LYS A 57 -2.92 3.63 2.30
C LYS A 57 -2.54 3.70 0.83
N ALA A 58 -1.30 3.33 0.50
CA ALA A 58 -0.81 3.23 -0.86
C ALA A 58 -1.54 2.12 -1.62
N ASP A 59 -1.75 0.95 -0.99
CA ASP A 59 -2.53 -0.16 -1.54
C ASP A 59 -3.98 0.20 -1.81
N GLU A 60 -4.64 0.87 -0.87
CA GLU A 60 -6.01 1.38 -1.05
C GLU A 60 -6.13 2.32 -2.26
N LYS A 61 -5.04 3.02 -2.60
CA LYS A 61 -4.94 3.89 -3.78
C LYS A 61 -4.40 3.18 -5.02
N GLY A 62 -4.14 1.88 -4.92
CA GLY A 62 -3.62 1.02 -5.97
C GLY A 62 -2.20 1.37 -6.42
N ALA A 63 -1.40 1.98 -5.54
CA ALA A 63 0.03 2.19 -5.78
C ALA A 63 0.80 0.91 -5.44
N GLU A 64 1.86 0.63 -6.20
CA GLU A 64 2.74 -0.52 -5.96
C GLU A 64 3.94 -0.14 -5.09
N TYR A 65 4.29 1.15 -5.08
CA TYR A 65 5.45 1.66 -4.37
C TYR A 65 5.15 3.00 -3.73
N PHE A 66 5.88 3.32 -2.67
CA PHE A 66 5.84 4.65 -2.07
C PHE A 66 7.22 5.09 -1.59
N VAL A 67 7.39 6.41 -1.48
CA VAL A 67 8.56 7.05 -0.87
C VAL A 67 8.04 7.99 0.20
N ILE A 68 8.42 7.78 1.46
CA ILE A 68 8.10 8.74 2.54
C ILE A 68 8.90 10.02 2.29
N THR A 69 8.20 11.15 2.23
CA THR A 69 8.78 12.45 1.93
C THR A 69 8.80 13.39 3.12
N SER A 70 7.97 13.15 4.14
CA SER A 70 7.95 13.95 5.35
C SER A 70 7.39 13.16 6.53
N VAL A 71 7.99 13.37 7.70
CA VAL A 71 7.50 12.91 9.01
C VAL A 71 7.58 14.12 9.94
N GLN A 72 6.44 14.60 10.41
CA GLN A 72 6.34 15.82 11.21
C GLN A 72 5.50 15.57 12.45
N SER A 73 5.93 16.08 13.61
CA SER A 73 5.09 16.11 14.80
C SER A 73 4.09 17.26 14.72
N GLU A 74 2.85 16.99 15.08
CA GLU A 74 1.76 17.96 15.03
C GLU A 74 1.66 18.69 16.39
N GLY A 75 2.14 19.93 16.42
CA GLY A 75 2.02 20.85 17.56
C GLY A 75 2.66 20.34 18.85
N SER A 76 2.00 20.58 19.98
CA SER A 76 2.43 20.14 21.32
C SER A 76 1.92 18.73 21.68
N GLY A 77 1.23 18.06 20.76
CA GLY A 77 0.64 16.75 20.96
C GLY A 77 1.61 15.61 20.65
N ASN A 78 1.12 14.38 20.81
CA ASN A 78 1.85 13.19 20.39
C ASN A 78 1.50 12.79 18.95
N ASP A 79 0.82 13.62 18.18
CA ASP A 79 0.43 13.24 16.83
C ASP A 79 1.59 13.46 15.86
N VAL A 80 1.70 12.57 14.88
CA VAL A 80 2.70 12.59 13.82
C VAL A 80 1.99 12.47 12.48
N SER A 81 2.33 13.36 11.57
CA SER A 81 1.85 13.47 10.20
C SER A 81 2.94 12.94 9.27
N VAL A 82 2.62 11.89 8.52
CA VAL A 82 3.53 11.21 7.61
C VAL A 82 3.00 11.35 6.19
N THR A 83 3.81 11.96 5.33
CA THR A 83 3.49 12.17 3.92
C THR A 83 4.35 11.26 3.05
N ALA A 84 3.76 10.63 2.05
CA ALA A 84 4.47 9.81 1.08
C ALA A 84 4.00 10.04 -0.35
N SER A 85 4.93 10.03 -1.29
CA SER A 85 4.65 10.00 -2.72
C SER A 85 4.42 8.56 -3.18
N LEU A 86 3.41 8.36 -4.02
CA LEU A 86 2.97 7.07 -4.51
C LEU A 86 3.40 6.85 -5.96
N TYR A 87 3.74 5.61 -6.29
CA TYR A 87 4.23 5.23 -7.61
C TYR A 87 3.65 3.89 -8.09
N LYS A 88 3.60 3.74 -9.41
CA LYS A 88 3.22 2.51 -10.12
C LYS A 88 4.27 2.19 -11.18
N LYS A 89 4.30 0.94 -11.64
CA LYS A 89 5.08 0.58 -12.84
C LYS A 89 4.57 1.28 -14.09
#